data_AF-A0A920VCG0-F1
#
_entry.id   AF-A0A920VCG0-F1
#
_cell.length_a   1.000
_cell.length_b   1.000
_cell.length_c   1.000
_cell.angle_alpha   90.00
_cell.angle_beta   90.00
_cell.angle_gamma   90.00
#
_symmetry.space_group_name_H-M   'P 1'
#
loop_
_entity.id
_entity.type
_entity.pdbx_description
1 polymer ?
#
loop_
_entity_poly.entity_id
_entity_poly.type
_entity_poly.pdbx_seq_one_letter_code
_entity_poly.pdbx_strand_id
1 'polypeptide(L)'
;MTITVWGAATGRTFRYIGLCTTRLDYEPRLIGSRTGETQEETFQSLNSKEKIPVLVDDDFVLTESAPSSPIWATSTACSPRGPGSRERARYDEWTSYILMELDAHTLYIIRRHGDLAHLYGEAPEALQAAREGFTKQITWAEKRLEDKEYAWVIAFPASTSY
;
A
#
# COMPACT_ATOMS: atom_id res chain seq x y z
N MET A 1 -11.02 8.37 18.96
CA MET A 1 -10.40 7.79 17.75
C MET A 1 -8.91 7.71 18.02
N THR A 2 -8.44 6.52 18.38
CA THR A 2 -7.01 6.24 18.52
C THR A 2 -6.65 5.27 17.41
N ILE A 3 -6.11 5.81 16.31
CA ILE A 3 -5.62 4.99 15.21
C ILE A 3 -4.29 4.39 15.64
N THR A 4 -4.15 3.07 15.55
CA THR A 4 -2.88 2.38 15.80
C THR A 4 -2.37 1.75 14.50
N VAL A 5 -1.10 1.96 14.17
CA VAL A 5 -0.47 1.35 12.98
C VAL A 5 0.66 0.42 13.39
N TRP A 6 0.51 -0.86 13.09
CA TRP A 6 1.50 -1.89 13.34
C TRP A 6 2.40 -2.09 12.13
N GLY A 7 3.71 -2.04 12.35
CA GLY A 7 4.75 -2.32 11.36
C GLY A 7 5.78 -1.20 11.24
N ALA A 8 6.99 -1.57 10.82
CA ALA A 8 8.08 -0.64 10.60
C ALA A 8 8.95 -1.04 9.38
N ALA A 9 9.61 -0.04 8.78
CA ALA A 9 10.72 -0.22 7.83
C ALA A 9 10.44 -1.13 6.61
N THR A 10 9.20 -1.21 6.14
CA THR A 10 8.87 -1.88 4.86
C THR A 10 8.17 -0.93 3.90
N GLY A 11 8.42 -1.11 2.59
CA GLY A 11 7.74 -0.32 1.56
C GLY A 11 6.21 -0.38 1.63
N ARG A 12 5.65 -1.50 2.12
CA ARG A 12 4.20 -1.65 2.32
C ARG A 12 3.70 -0.88 3.54
N THR A 13 4.48 -0.83 4.62
CA THR A 13 4.22 0.03 5.79
C THR A 13 4.28 1.51 5.42
N PHE A 14 5.22 1.91 4.57
CA PHE A 14 5.33 3.29 4.09
C PHE A 14 4.09 3.75 3.31
N ARG A 15 3.28 2.86 2.72
CA ARG A 15 2.01 3.25 2.09
C ARG A 15 0.98 3.77 3.10
N TYR A 16 0.93 3.17 4.30
CA TYR A 16 0.11 3.70 5.39
C TYR A 16 0.67 5.03 5.89
N ILE A 17 1.99 5.08 6.15
CA ILE A 17 2.65 6.25 6.74
C ILE A 17 2.63 7.46 5.79
N GLY A 18 2.84 7.25 4.49
CA GLY A 18 2.87 8.31 3.47
C GLY A 18 1.51 8.95 3.18
N LEU A 19 0.40 8.30 3.56
CA LEU A 19 -0.93 8.92 3.59
C LEU A 19 -1.20 9.62 4.94
N CYS A 20 -0.72 9.06 6.06
CA CYS A 20 -0.91 9.65 7.40
C CYS A 20 -0.16 10.98 7.61
N THR A 21 0.85 11.30 6.79
CA THR A 21 1.52 12.62 6.80
C THR A 21 0.59 13.78 6.44
N THR A 22 -0.68 13.51 6.09
CA THR A 22 -1.70 14.52 5.73
C THR A 22 -2.78 14.78 6.79
N ARG A 23 -2.48 14.58 8.10
CA ARG A 23 -3.23 15.06 9.30
C ARG A 23 -4.07 14.04 10.09
N LEU A 24 -3.62 12.78 10.22
CA LEU A 24 -4.20 11.85 11.21
C LEU A 24 -3.21 11.58 12.33
N ASP A 25 -3.60 11.88 13.57
CA ASP A 25 -2.86 11.44 14.76
C ASP A 25 -2.98 9.92 14.89
N TYR A 26 -1.86 9.23 15.06
CA TYR A 26 -1.84 7.78 15.23
C TYR A 26 -0.73 7.33 16.18
N GLU A 27 -0.94 6.19 16.82
CA GLU A 27 0.05 5.50 17.64
C GLU A 27 0.84 4.47 16.81
N PRO A 28 2.16 4.62 16.64
CA PRO A 28 2.97 3.63 15.96
C PRO A 28 3.29 2.44 16.87
N ARG A 29 3.03 1.22 16.38
CA ARG A 29 3.51 -0.05 16.97
C ARG A 29 4.60 -0.62 16.05
N LEU A 30 5.84 -0.26 16.35
CA LEU A 30 6.99 -0.55 15.50
C LEU A 30 7.46 -2.00 15.66
N ILE A 31 6.85 -2.90 14.89
CA ILE A 31 7.26 -4.30 14.79
C ILE A 31 7.88 -4.60 13.42
N GLY A 32 8.85 -5.50 13.39
CA GLY A 32 9.56 -5.88 12.17
C GLY A 32 8.94 -7.06 11.42
N SER A 33 9.19 -7.14 10.11
CA SER A 33 8.95 -8.38 9.37
C SER A 33 10.09 -9.35 9.66
N ARG A 34 9.78 -10.62 9.96
CA ARG A 34 10.77 -11.70 10.21
C ARG A 34 11.61 -11.51 11.48
N THR A 35 11.08 -10.79 12.48
CA THR A 35 11.71 -10.62 13.81
C THR A 35 11.16 -11.58 14.86
N GLY A 36 10.08 -12.32 14.56
CA GLY A 36 9.33 -13.12 15.54
C GLY A 36 8.10 -12.38 16.10
N GLU A 37 8.10 -11.05 16.08
CA GLU A 37 7.02 -10.24 16.68
C GLU A 37 5.66 -10.44 16.00
N THR A 38 5.67 -10.78 14.70
CA THR A 38 4.44 -11.07 13.93
C THR A 38 3.82 -12.44 14.24
N GLN A 39 4.54 -13.29 14.98
CA GLN A 39 4.11 -14.63 15.39
C GLN A 39 3.53 -14.64 16.81
N GLU A 40 3.66 -13.54 17.55
CA GLU A 40 3.11 -13.41 18.89
C GLU A 40 1.57 -13.44 18.84
N GLU A 41 0.95 -14.08 19.85
CA GLU A 41 -0.51 -14.23 19.94
C GLU A 41 -1.23 -12.88 19.83
N THR A 42 -0.64 -11.84 20.43
CA THR A 42 -1.16 -10.47 20.39
C THR A 42 -1.30 -9.95 18.95
N PHE A 43 -0.33 -10.21 18.08
CA PHE A 43 -0.40 -9.79 16.67
C PHE A 43 -1.21 -10.76 15.81
N GLN A 44 -1.11 -12.07 16.06
CA GLN A 44 -1.88 -13.08 15.32
C GLN A 44 -3.40 -12.89 15.49
N SER A 45 -3.84 -12.40 16.65
CA SER A 45 -5.24 -12.03 16.88
C SER A 45 -5.73 -10.90 15.96
N LEU A 46 -4.82 -10.03 15.51
CA LEU A 46 -5.11 -8.94 14.57
C LEU A 46 -4.98 -9.40 13.11
N ASN A 47 -3.93 -10.16 12.79
CA ASN A 47 -3.68 -10.65 11.44
C ASN A 47 -2.97 -12.01 11.44
N SER A 48 -3.75 -13.08 11.30
CA SER A 48 -3.26 -14.46 11.22
C SER A 48 -2.36 -14.76 10.01
N LYS A 49 -2.27 -13.85 9.03
CA LYS A 49 -1.28 -13.94 7.92
C LYS A 49 0.15 -13.58 8.37
N GLU A 50 0.30 -13.04 9.58
CA GLU A 50 1.58 -12.59 10.14
C GLU A 50 2.25 -11.53 9.25
N LYS A 51 1.43 -10.68 8.61
CA LYS A 51 1.90 -9.62 7.71
C LYS A 51 1.66 -8.26 8.30
N ILE A 52 2.68 -7.42 8.19
CA ILE A 52 2.60 -5.98 8.39
C ILE A 52 2.48 -5.28 7.03
N PRO A 53 1.89 -4.08 6.99
CA PRO A 53 1.28 -3.35 8.11
C PRO A 53 -0.14 -3.82 8.48
N VAL A 54 -0.60 -3.43 9.67
CA VAL A 54 -2.00 -3.53 10.12
C VAL A 54 -2.43 -2.20 10.72
N LEU A 55 -3.60 -1.68 10.36
CA LEU A 55 -4.24 -0.55 11.03
C LEU A 55 -5.37 -1.05 11.92
N VAL A 56 -5.45 -0.47 13.11
CA VAL A 56 -6.55 -0.65 14.05
C VAL A 56 -7.18 0.72 14.31
N ASP A 57 -8.49 0.82 14.16
CA ASP A 57 -9.30 1.98 14.53
C ASP A 57 -10.46 1.49 15.40
N ASP A 58 -10.34 1.69 16.71
CA ASP A 58 -11.23 1.12 17.73
C ASP A 58 -11.44 -0.42 17.55
N ASP A 59 -12.63 -0.88 17.14
CA ASP A 59 -12.95 -2.30 16.91
C ASP A 59 -12.74 -2.76 15.46
N PHE A 60 -12.27 -1.88 14.59
CA PHE A 60 -12.03 -2.15 13.18
C PHE A 60 -10.56 -2.45 12.89
N VAL A 61 -10.28 -3.59 12.24
CA VAL A 61 -8.93 -4.03 11.87
C VAL A 61 -8.80 -4.14 10.34
N LEU A 62 -7.79 -3.45 9.80
CA LEU A 62 -7.46 -3.47 8.37
C LEU A 62 -6.04 -4.01 8.15
N THR A 63 -5.93 -5.06 7.35
CA THR A 63 -4.65 -5.78 7.15
C THR A 63 -3.99 -5.53 5.78
N GLU A 64 -4.70 -4.92 4.82
CA GLU A 64 -4.21 -4.73 3.46
C GLU A 64 -3.80 -3.28 3.19
N SER A 65 -2.60 -3.08 2.63
CA SER A 65 -2.02 -1.75 2.42
C SER A 65 -2.50 -1.01 1.18
N ALA A 66 -3.68 -1.35 0.69
CA ALA A 66 -4.29 -0.67 -0.43
C ALA A 66 -4.80 0.71 0.03
N PRO A 67 -4.38 1.80 -0.61
CA PRO A 67 -4.93 3.14 -0.35
C PRO A 67 -6.45 3.24 -0.56
N SER A 68 -7.06 2.29 -1.29
CA SER A 68 -8.48 2.28 -1.66
C SER A 68 -9.47 1.89 -0.56
N SER A 69 -9.00 1.62 0.67
CA SER A 69 -9.92 1.26 1.74
C SER A 69 -10.81 2.47 2.11
N PRO A 70 -12.15 2.33 2.17
CA PRO A 70 -13.08 3.42 2.41
C PRO A 70 -12.82 4.23 3.69
N ILE A 71 -12.23 3.62 4.72
CA ILE A 71 -11.92 4.30 5.99
C ILE A 71 -10.86 5.40 5.83
N TRP A 72 -10.00 5.27 4.81
CA TRP A 72 -9.00 6.25 4.40
C TRP A 72 -9.62 7.42 3.62
N ALA A 73 -10.70 7.13 2.92
CA ALA A 73 -11.44 8.06 2.09
C ALA A 73 -12.40 8.92 2.92
N THR A 74 -13.01 8.39 3.99
CA THR A 74 -13.95 9.16 4.82
C THR A 74 -13.26 10.10 5.82
N SER A 75 -12.04 9.79 6.24
CA SER A 75 -11.30 10.57 7.26
C SER A 75 -10.39 11.65 6.69
N THR A 76 -10.05 11.57 5.40
CA THR A 76 -9.18 12.55 4.73
C THR A 76 -9.90 13.21 3.57
N ALA A 77 -9.62 14.49 3.34
CA ALA A 77 -10.04 15.20 2.13
C ALA A 77 -9.48 14.61 0.81
N CYS A 78 -8.82 13.44 0.89
CA CYS A 78 -8.18 12.70 -0.20
C CYS A 78 -9.06 11.58 -0.78
N SER A 79 -10.36 11.56 -0.49
CA SER A 79 -11.29 10.62 -1.14
C SER A 79 -11.41 10.90 -2.65
N PRO A 80 -11.37 9.86 -3.50
CA PRO A 80 -12.01 9.94 -4.81
C PRO A 80 -13.48 10.32 -4.59
N ARG A 81 -14.06 11.17 -5.46
CA ARG A 81 -15.47 11.57 -5.38
C ARG A 81 -16.38 10.34 -5.20
N GLY A 82 -17.54 10.52 -4.56
CA GLY A 82 -18.42 9.48 -4.01
C GLY A 82 -18.67 8.21 -4.83
N PRO A 83 -19.27 7.17 -4.21
CA PRO A 83 -19.41 5.85 -4.81
C PRO A 83 -20.00 5.88 -6.23
N GLY A 84 -19.42 5.08 -7.13
CA GLY A 84 -19.86 4.97 -8.53
C GLY A 84 -19.38 6.09 -9.47
N SER A 85 -18.52 7.02 -9.01
CA SER A 85 -17.95 8.06 -9.86
C SER A 85 -16.88 7.52 -10.83
N ARG A 86 -16.70 8.19 -11.97
CA ARG A 86 -15.62 7.86 -12.92
C ARG A 86 -14.24 8.11 -12.32
N GLU A 87 -14.15 9.11 -11.44
CA GLU A 87 -12.95 9.45 -10.69
C GLU A 87 -12.56 8.31 -9.74
N ARG A 88 -13.54 7.73 -9.02
CA ARG A 88 -13.31 6.55 -8.20
C ARG A 88 -12.83 5.37 -9.03
N ALA A 89 -13.45 5.12 -10.18
CA ALA A 89 -13.01 4.06 -11.08
C ALA A 89 -11.57 4.25 -11.57
N ARG A 90 -11.14 5.48 -11.87
CA ARG A 90 -9.75 5.79 -12.26
C ARG A 90 -8.76 5.62 -11.11
N TYR A 91 -9.16 6.01 -9.90
CA TYR A 91 -8.35 5.79 -8.71
C TYR A 91 -8.17 4.30 -8.41
N ASP A 92 -9.25 3.52 -8.50
CA ASP A 92 -9.23 2.07 -8.27
C ASP A 92 -8.44 1.35 -9.37
N GLU A 93 -8.49 1.81 -10.63
CA GLU A 93 -7.66 1.34 -11.74
C GLU A 93 -6.17 1.47 -11.41
N TRP A 94 -5.71 2.67 -11.04
CA TRP A 94 -4.31 2.91 -10.68
C TRP A 94 -3.89 2.15 -9.43
N THR A 95 -4.75 2.10 -8.41
CA THR A 95 -4.47 1.36 -7.18
C THR A 95 -4.29 -0.13 -7.45
N SER A 96 -5.21 -0.72 -8.21
CA SER A 96 -5.15 -2.14 -8.58
C SER A 96 -3.92 -2.44 -9.43
N TYR A 97 -3.61 -1.58 -10.40
CA TYR A 97 -2.41 -1.68 -11.23
C TYR A 97 -1.12 -1.66 -10.38
N ILE A 98 -0.98 -0.71 -9.46
CA ILE A 98 0.21 -0.61 -8.59
C ILE A 98 0.35 -1.87 -7.71
N LEU A 99 -0.75 -2.35 -7.12
CA LEU A 99 -0.70 -3.50 -6.22
C LEU A 99 -0.43 -4.81 -6.96
N MET A 100 -1.04 -5.00 -8.13
CA MET A 100 -1.00 -6.27 -8.84
C MET A 100 0.17 -6.34 -9.83
N GLU A 101 0.33 -5.34 -10.68
CA GLU A 101 1.33 -5.38 -11.75
C GLU A 101 2.72 -4.97 -11.28
N LEU A 102 2.81 -3.93 -10.45
CA LEU A 102 4.10 -3.43 -9.95
C LEU A 102 4.55 -4.12 -8.66
N ASP A 103 3.69 -4.24 -7.65
CA ASP A 103 4.11 -4.81 -6.37
C ASP A 103 4.12 -6.35 -6.38
N ALA A 104 2.95 -6.98 -6.53
CA ALA A 104 2.84 -8.43 -6.35
C ALA A 104 3.52 -9.23 -7.47
N HIS A 105 3.26 -8.90 -8.72
CA HIS A 105 3.74 -9.65 -9.87
C HIS A 105 5.24 -9.44 -10.13
N THR A 106 5.77 -8.24 -9.89
CA THR A 106 7.15 -7.93 -10.30
C THR A 106 8.07 -7.68 -9.11
N LEU A 107 7.90 -6.57 -8.37
CA LEU A 107 8.79 -6.22 -7.27
C LEU A 107 8.89 -7.30 -6.18
N TYR A 108 7.78 -7.96 -5.84
CA TYR A 108 7.81 -9.00 -4.83
C TYR A 108 8.51 -10.28 -5.31
N ILE A 109 8.40 -10.63 -6.59
CA ILE A 109 9.17 -11.75 -7.17
C ILE A 109 10.67 -11.40 -7.14
N ILE A 110 11.03 -10.19 -7.55
CA ILE A 110 12.41 -9.69 -7.50
C ILE A 110 12.97 -9.80 -6.08
N ARG A 111 12.21 -9.34 -5.09
CA ARG A 111 12.62 -9.42 -3.68
C ARG A 111 12.73 -10.87 -3.18
N ARG A 112 11.78 -11.75 -3.54
CA ARG A 112 11.76 -13.14 -3.07
C ARG A 112 12.98 -13.93 -3.54
N HIS A 113 13.32 -13.80 -4.83
CA HIS A 113 14.38 -14.60 -5.44
C HIS A 113 15.70 -13.85 -5.61
N GLY A 114 15.76 -12.58 -5.18
CA GLY A 114 16.98 -11.81 -4.98
C GLY A 114 17.30 -11.70 -3.49
N ASP A 115 16.93 -10.58 -2.86
CA ASP A 115 17.26 -10.25 -1.46
C ASP A 115 16.89 -11.35 -0.45
N LEU A 116 15.83 -12.10 -0.72
CA LEU A 116 15.30 -13.15 0.15
C LEU A 116 15.50 -14.56 -0.40
N ALA A 117 16.42 -14.75 -1.36
CA ALA A 117 16.66 -16.06 -1.97
C ALA A 117 17.03 -17.13 -0.94
N HIS A 118 17.72 -16.75 0.14
CA HIS A 118 18.04 -17.64 1.26
C HIS A 118 16.80 -18.21 1.98
N LEU A 119 15.62 -17.60 1.81
CA LEU A 119 14.34 -18.07 2.38
C LEU A 119 13.45 -18.76 1.34
N TYR A 120 13.44 -18.27 0.09
CA TYR A 120 12.48 -18.70 -0.94
C TYR A 120 13.12 -19.49 -2.08
N GLY A 121 14.43 -19.69 -2.04
CA GLY A 121 15.20 -20.30 -3.12
C GLY A 121 15.55 -19.31 -4.22
N GLU A 122 16.68 -19.56 -4.87
CA GLU A 122 17.07 -18.89 -6.10
C GLU A 122 16.18 -19.37 -7.26
N ALA A 123 15.76 -18.42 -8.11
CA ALA A 123 14.98 -18.71 -9.32
C ALA A 123 15.36 -17.67 -10.39
N PRO A 124 16.51 -17.82 -11.04
CA PRO A 124 17.07 -16.79 -11.93
C PRO A 124 16.16 -16.47 -13.12
N GLU A 125 15.45 -17.46 -13.67
CA GLU A 125 14.50 -17.26 -14.77
C GLU A 125 13.28 -16.45 -14.33
N ALA A 126 12.75 -16.72 -13.12
CA ALA A 126 11.63 -15.96 -12.56
C ALA A 126 12.06 -14.51 -12.23
N LEU A 127 13.29 -14.33 -11.74
CA LEU A 127 13.87 -13.01 -11.46
C LEU A 127 14.03 -12.19 -12.75
N GLN A 128 14.52 -12.82 -13.82
CA GLN A 128 14.66 -12.18 -15.13
C GLN A 128 13.29 -11.78 -15.71
N ALA A 129 12.33 -12.71 -15.73
CA ALA A 129 10.98 -12.44 -16.20
C ALA A 129 10.29 -11.31 -15.43
N ALA A 130 10.47 -11.25 -14.11
CA ALA A 130 9.93 -10.19 -13.27
C ALA A 130 10.56 -8.81 -13.56
N ARG A 131 11.86 -8.74 -13.85
CA ARG A 131 12.55 -7.50 -14.24
C ARG A 131 12.09 -6.96 -15.59
N GLU A 132 11.92 -7.86 -16.56
CA GLU A 132 11.38 -7.52 -17.88
C GLU A 132 9.92 -7.06 -17.77
N GLY A 133 9.13 -7.79 -16.98
CA GLY A 133 7.75 -7.42 -16.65
C GLY A 133 7.66 -6.03 -16.02
N PHE A 134 8.49 -5.75 -15.01
CA PHE A 134 8.51 -4.44 -14.36
C PHE A 134 8.82 -3.31 -15.35
N THR A 135 9.85 -3.50 -16.18
CA THR A 135 10.24 -2.53 -17.21
C THR A 135 9.08 -2.23 -18.15
N LYS A 136 8.40 -3.27 -18.64
CA LYS A 136 7.22 -3.12 -19.51
C LYS A 136 6.10 -2.33 -18.82
N GLN A 137 5.84 -2.62 -17.54
CA GLN A 137 4.78 -1.94 -16.80
C GLN A 137 5.13 -0.47 -16.55
N ILE A 138 6.37 -0.14 -16.17
CA ILE A 138 6.80 1.26 -16.00
C ILE A 138 6.74 2.03 -17.31
N THR A 139 7.16 1.46 -18.44
CA THR A 139 7.01 2.12 -19.75
C THR A 139 5.54 2.40 -20.11
N TRP A 140 4.62 1.51 -19.73
CA TRP A 140 3.19 1.79 -19.88
C TRP A 140 2.76 2.95 -18.97
N ALA A 141 3.20 2.97 -17.71
CA ALA A 141 2.85 4.02 -16.75
C ALA A 141 3.38 5.39 -17.17
N GLU A 142 4.63 5.47 -17.67
CA GLU A 142 5.24 6.70 -18.21
C GLU A 142 4.39 7.26 -19.36
N LYS A 143 4.02 6.41 -20.33
CA LYS A 143 3.16 6.82 -21.44
C LYS A 143 1.77 7.26 -21.00
N ARG A 144 1.23 6.65 -19.94
CA ARG A 144 -0.09 6.96 -19.39
C ARG A 144 -0.09 8.26 -18.58
N LEU A 145 1.02 8.55 -17.91
CA LEU A 145 1.27 9.77 -17.16
C LEU A 145 1.47 10.97 -18.07
N GLU A 146 2.14 10.79 -19.22
CA GLU A 146 2.50 11.88 -20.14
C GLU A 146 3.26 12.98 -19.34
N ASP A 147 2.86 14.25 -19.46
CA ASP A 147 3.45 15.37 -18.72
C ASP A 147 2.74 15.65 -17.37
N LYS A 148 1.87 14.74 -16.90
CA LYS A 148 1.14 14.95 -15.64
C LYS A 148 2.06 14.71 -14.46
N GLU A 149 2.06 15.67 -13.53
CA GLU A 149 2.79 15.57 -12.26
C GLU A 149 2.27 14.42 -11.37
N TYR A 150 0.98 14.06 -11.51
CA TYR A 150 0.33 13.00 -10.73
C TYR A 150 -0.47 12.05 -11.62
N ALA A 151 -0.44 10.75 -11.30
CA ALA A 151 -1.28 9.72 -11.92
C ALA A 151 -2.78 10.01 -11.78
N TRP A 152 -3.12 10.69 -10.69
CA TRP A 152 -4.43 11.21 -10.38
C TRP A 152 -4.30 12.39 -9.41
N VAL A 153 -5.09 13.44 -9.60
CA VAL A 153 -5.06 14.63 -8.75
C VAL A 153 -6.12 14.50 -7.65
N ILE A 154 -5.70 14.64 -6.40
CA ILE A 154 -6.60 14.84 -5.26
C ILE A 154 -7.26 16.20 -5.43
N ALA A 155 -8.56 16.24 -5.67
CA ALA A 155 -9.32 17.47 -5.55
C ALA A 155 -9.50 17.75 -4.05
N PHE A 156 -8.65 18.59 -3.46
CA PHE A 156 -8.99 19.21 -2.19
C PHE A 156 -10.28 20.01 -2.40
N PRO A 157 -11.34 19.81 -1.60
CA PRO A 157 -12.44 20.76 -1.60
C PRO A 157 -11.81 22.12 -1.28
N ALA A 158 -11.97 23.09 -2.19
CA ALA A 158 -11.59 24.46 -1.92
C ALA A 158 -12.17 24.82 -0.56
N SER A 159 -11.32 25.26 0.36
CA SER A 159 -11.73 25.72 1.68
C SER A 159 -12.90 26.67 1.48
N THR A 160 -14.08 26.26 1.93
CA THR A 160 -15.21 27.18 2.02
C THR A 160 -14.82 28.15 3.10
N SER A 161 -14.41 29.35 2.69
CA SER A 161 -14.15 30.47 3.57
C SER A 161 -15.40 30.67 4.43
N TYR A 162 -15.26 30.47 5.75
CA TYR A 162 -16.17 31.05 6.74
C TYR A 162 -15.62 32.42 7.14
#